data_AF-A0A7C2XUA4-F1
#
_entry.id   AF-A0A7C2XUA4-F1
#
_cell.length_a   1.000
_cell.length_b   1.000
_cell.length_c   1.000
_cell.angle_alpha   90.00
_cell.angle_beta   90.00
_cell.angle_gamma   90.00
#
_symmetry.space_group_name_H-M   'P 1'
#
loop_
_entity.id
_entity.type
_entity.pdbx_description
1 polymer ?
#
loop_
_entity_poly.entity_id
_entity_poly.type
_entity_poly.pdbx_seq_one_letter_code
_entity_poly.pdbx_strand_id
1 'polypeptide(L)'
;MPMDEFDPQDPLDLVGMVLPGERGQLERMAECLVEEYVRLGWDEARLMTLFANPLFMATHRIYRQKGPEYVRALIRKISQKWVIRGMVG
;
A
#
# COMPACT_ATOMS: atom_id res chain seq x y z
N MET A 1 -30.32 4.18 21.53
CA MET A 1 -28.95 3.90 22.01
C MET A 1 -28.10 5.12 21.67
N PRO A 2 -27.35 5.70 22.61
CA PRO A 2 -26.43 6.77 22.27
C PRO A 2 -25.36 6.20 21.33
N MET A 3 -25.08 6.89 20.23
CA MET A 3 -24.18 6.42 19.15
C MET A 3 -22.68 6.54 19.47
N ASP A 4 -22.33 7.18 20.60
CA ASP A 4 -20.97 7.70 20.83
C ASP A 4 -20.22 7.03 21.99
N GLU A 5 -20.74 5.92 22.52
CA GLU A 5 -20.09 5.18 23.61
C GLU A 5 -19.25 4.03 23.04
N PHE A 6 -17.92 4.12 23.20
CA PHE A 6 -17.00 3.04 22.81
C PHE A 6 -17.21 1.83 23.73
N ASP A 7 -17.74 0.75 23.18
CA ASP A 7 -17.81 -0.55 23.84
C ASP A 7 -16.76 -1.50 23.23
N PRO A 8 -15.68 -1.87 23.95
CA PRO A 8 -14.66 -2.77 23.45
C PRO A 8 -15.16 -4.20 23.19
N GLN A 9 -16.41 -4.51 23.53
CA GLN A 9 -17.07 -5.79 23.29
C GLN A 9 -18.21 -5.68 22.28
N ASP A 10 -18.37 -4.54 21.58
CA ASP A 10 -19.42 -4.38 20.57
C ASP A 10 -19.22 -5.42 19.44
N PRO A 11 -20.14 -6.38 19.27
CA PRO A 11 -20.05 -7.36 18.20
C PRO A 11 -20.25 -6.75 16.80
N LEU A 12 -20.74 -5.51 16.71
CA LEU A 12 -20.94 -4.77 15.47
C LEU A 12 -19.78 -3.81 15.15
N ASP A 13 -18.72 -3.79 15.96
CA ASP A 13 -17.55 -2.95 15.70
C ASP A 13 -16.86 -3.34 14.39
N LEU A 14 -16.40 -2.33 13.64
CA LEU A 14 -15.78 -2.55 12.34
C LEU A 14 -14.34 -3.03 12.52
N VAL A 15 -14.15 -4.35 12.50
CA VAL A 15 -12.81 -4.96 12.57
C VAL A 15 -12.26 -5.29 11.18
N GLY A 16 -11.01 -4.87 10.93
CA GLY A 16 -10.28 -5.27 9.73
C GLY A 16 -9.76 -6.70 9.83
N MET A 17 -10.23 -7.61 8.98
CA MET A 17 -9.72 -8.98 8.90
C MET A 17 -8.89 -9.21 7.64
N VAL A 18 -7.77 -9.90 7.79
CA VAL A 18 -6.94 -10.37 6.68
C VAL A 18 -7.48 -11.72 6.18
N LEU A 19 -7.92 -11.75 4.93
CA LEU A 19 -8.21 -13.00 4.24
C LEU A 19 -6.94 -13.54 3.54
N PRO A 20 -6.76 -14.87 3.50
CA PRO A 20 -5.68 -15.47 2.72
C PRO A 20 -5.91 -15.19 1.23
N GLY A 21 -4.86 -14.70 0.56
CA GLY A 21 -4.88 -14.48 -0.87
C GLY A 21 -4.37 -15.70 -1.65
N GLU A 22 -4.63 -15.71 -2.95
CA GLU A 22 -4.04 -16.65 -3.89
C GLU A 22 -2.52 -16.45 -3.99
N ARG A 23 -1.81 -17.49 -4.41
CA ARG A 23 -0.37 -17.39 -4.72
C ARG A 23 -0.14 -16.28 -5.76
N GLY A 24 0.77 -15.36 -5.47
CA GLY A 24 1.08 -14.24 -6.37
C GLY A 24 0.12 -13.05 -6.26
N GLN A 25 -0.98 -13.15 -5.48
CA GLN A 25 -1.94 -12.04 -5.35
C GLN A 25 -1.32 -10.82 -4.66
N LEU A 26 -0.46 -11.04 -3.66
CA LEU A 26 0.20 -9.97 -2.93
C LEU A 26 1.11 -9.14 -3.84
N GLU A 27 1.88 -9.81 -4.71
CA GLU A 27 2.77 -9.19 -5.69
C GLU A 27 1.99 -8.41 -6.75
N ARG A 28 0.90 -9.00 -7.26
CA ARG A 28 -0.01 -8.30 -8.20
C ARG A 28 -0.62 -7.05 -7.56
N MET A 29 -1.06 -7.15 -6.31
CA MET A 29 -1.59 -6.01 -5.55
C MET A 29 -0.53 -4.93 -5.35
N ALA A 30 0.70 -5.32 -5.01
CA ALA A 30 1.82 -4.39 -4.86
C ALA A 30 2.13 -3.65 -6.18
N GLU A 31 2.14 -4.37 -7.30
CA GLU A 31 2.32 -3.78 -8.64
C GLU A 31 1.22 -2.75 -8.94
N CYS A 32 -0.06 -3.09 -8.70
CA CYS A 32 -1.18 -2.17 -8.92
C CYS A 32 -1.10 -0.91 -8.06
N LEU A 33 -0.82 -1.06 -6.76
CA LEU A 33 -0.70 0.07 -5.83
C LEU A 33 0.42 1.03 -6.27
N VAL A 34 1.60 0.49 -6.57
CA VAL A 34 2.72 1.31 -7.05
C VAL A 34 2.37 2.00 -8.36
N GLU A 35 1.77 1.28 -9.31
CA GLU A 35 1.37 1.84 -10.62
C GLU A 35 0.41 3.02 -10.47
N GLU A 36 -0.58 2.92 -9.58
CA GLU A 36 -1.54 4.00 -9.32
C GLU A 36 -0.84 5.30 -8.88
N TYR A 37 0.01 5.23 -7.85
CA TYR A 37 0.70 6.41 -7.34
C TYR A 37 1.79 6.93 -8.27
N VAL A 38 2.50 6.05 -8.98
CA VAL A 38 3.43 6.47 -10.04
C VAL A 38 2.68 7.29 -11.09
N ARG A 39 1.49 6.84 -11.53
CA ARG A 39 0.66 7.57 -12.51
C ARG A 39 0.13 8.91 -11.99
N LEU A 40 0.08 9.09 -10.67
CA LEU A 40 -0.23 10.37 -10.01
C LEU A 40 0.99 11.28 -9.82
N GLY A 41 2.18 10.89 -10.32
CA GLY A 41 3.40 11.70 -10.23
C GLY A 41 4.15 11.56 -8.91
N TRP A 42 3.91 10.49 -8.13
CA TRP A 42 4.65 10.26 -6.90
C TRP A 42 6.05 9.69 -7.19
N ASP A 43 7.04 10.18 -6.42
CA ASP A 43 8.42 9.71 -6.49
C ASP A 43 8.68 8.49 -5.59
N GLU A 44 9.88 7.90 -5.72
CA GLU A 44 10.29 6.72 -4.93
C GLU A 44 10.23 6.98 -3.43
N ALA A 45 10.57 8.19 -2.97
CA ALA A 45 10.63 8.51 -1.55
C ALA A 45 9.21 8.54 -0.93
N ARG A 46 8.27 9.24 -1.57
CA ARG A 46 6.87 9.30 -1.12
C ARG A 46 6.21 7.92 -1.14
N LEU A 47 6.46 7.13 -2.19
CA LEU A 47 5.99 5.75 -2.27
C LEU A 47 6.56 4.90 -1.13
N MET A 48 7.86 4.98 -0.86
CA MET A 48 8.47 4.25 0.26
C MET A 48 7.85 4.60 1.62
N THR A 49 7.42 5.85 1.83
CA THR A 49 6.70 6.26 3.06
C THR A 49 5.39 5.49 3.25
N LEU A 50 4.62 5.25 2.19
CA LEU A 50 3.37 4.46 2.25
C LEU A 50 3.64 3.01 2.67
N PHE A 51 4.74 2.42 2.19
CA PHE A 51 5.11 1.06 2.54
C PHE A 51 5.68 0.94 3.96
N ALA A 52 6.46 1.93 4.41
CA ALA A 52 7.09 1.88 5.73
C ALA A 52 6.12 2.22 6.88
N ASN A 53 5.04 2.96 6.62
CA ASN A 53 4.14 3.45 7.66
C ASN A 53 3.03 2.44 8.03
N PRO A 54 2.92 2.01 9.30
CA PRO A 54 1.93 1.02 9.74
C PRO A 54 0.47 1.46 9.61
N LEU A 55 0.20 2.77 9.48
CA LEU A 55 -1.15 3.28 9.21
C LEU A 55 -1.69 2.82 7.84
N PHE A 56 -0.81 2.49 6.89
CA PHE A 56 -1.19 1.97 5.59
C PHE A 56 -1.09 0.44 5.58
N MET A 57 -2.06 -0.21 6.20
CA MET A 57 -2.04 -1.65 6.48
C MET A 57 -1.70 -2.53 5.27
N ALA A 58 -2.24 -2.23 4.09
CA ALA A 58 -2.04 -3.02 2.88
C ALA A 58 -0.57 -2.96 2.38
N THR A 59 -0.04 -1.76 2.19
CA THR A 59 1.35 -1.54 1.75
C THR A 59 2.34 -1.94 2.83
N HIS A 60 2.03 -1.67 4.10
CA HIS A 60 2.87 -2.05 5.23
C HIS A 60 2.96 -3.57 5.39
N ARG A 61 1.88 -4.31 5.14
CA ARG A 61 1.92 -5.77 5.09
C ARG A 61 2.88 -6.28 4.02
N ILE A 62 2.84 -5.70 2.81
CA ILE A 62 3.77 -6.06 1.73
C ILE A 62 5.21 -5.79 2.17
N TYR A 63 5.47 -4.62 2.75
CA TYR A 63 6.77 -4.23 3.27
C TYR A 63 7.31 -5.21 4.32
N ARG A 64 6.47 -5.61 5.29
CA ARG A 64 6.83 -6.58 6.34
C ARG A 64 7.10 -7.98 5.80
N GLN A 65 6.38 -8.42 4.77
CA GLN A 65 6.50 -9.78 4.22
C GLN A 65 7.62 -9.92 3.19
N LYS A 66 7.94 -8.86 2.45
CA LYS A 66 8.89 -8.90 1.32
C LYS A 66 10.19 -8.13 1.58
N GLY A 67 10.18 -7.21 2.53
CA GLY A 67 11.33 -6.38 2.88
C GLY A 67 11.47 -5.11 2.05
N PRO A 68 12.24 -4.13 2.56
CA PRO A 68 12.43 -2.82 1.93
C PRO A 68 13.08 -2.90 0.55
N GLU A 69 14.02 -3.81 0.34
CA GLU A 69 14.76 -3.95 -0.92
C GLU A 69 13.83 -4.40 -2.05
N TYR A 70 12.94 -5.36 -1.76
CA TYR A 70 11.91 -5.79 -2.71
C TYR A 70 11.00 -4.63 -3.11
N VAL A 71 10.50 -3.87 -2.13
CA VAL A 71 9.60 -2.74 -2.38
C VAL A 71 10.31 -1.67 -3.22
N ARG A 72 11.57 -1.35 -2.90
CA ARG A 72 12.36 -0.40 -3.67
C ARG A 72 12.57 -0.85 -5.12
N ALA A 73 12.90 -2.13 -5.32
CA ALA A 73 13.07 -2.69 -6.66
C ALA A 73 11.74 -2.65 -7.46
N LEU A 74 10.62 -2.96 -6.80
CA LEU A 74 9.29 -2.88 -7.38
C LEU A 74 8.95 -1.45 -7.81
N ILE A 75 9.15 -0.46 -6.94
CA ILE A 75 8.89 0.95 -7.25
C ILE A 75 9.69 1.38 -8.48
N ARG A 76 11.00 1.11 -8.50
CA ARG A 76 11.87 1.46 -9.63
C ARG A 76 11.41 0.80 -10.94
N LYS A 77 11.08 -0.49 -10.90
CA LYS A 77 10.57 -1.24 -12.05
C LYS A 77 9.33 -0.56 -12.64
N ILE A 78 8.37 -0.17 -11.79
CA ILE A 78 7.12 0.42 -12.25
C ILE A 78 7.29 1.89 -12.68
N SER A 79 8.12 2.67 -11.97
CA SER A 79 8.46 4.05 -12.37
C SER A 79 9.12 4.11 -13.75
N GLN A 80 9.97 3.13 -14.08
CA GLN A 80 10.60 3.02 -15.41
C GLN A 80 9.59 2.66 -16.51
N LYS A 81 8.57 1.85 -16.18
CA LYS A 81 7.51 1.48 -17.13
C LYS A 81 6.63 2.68 -17.50
N TRP A 82 6.38 3.56 -16.54
CA TRP A 82 5.42 4.66 -16.68
C TRP A 82 6.10 6.03 -16.62
N VAL A 83 7.24 6.24 -17.30
CA VAL A 83 7.92 7.55 -17.39
C VAL A 83 6.88 8.64 -17.68
N ILE A 84 6.51 9.41 -16.65
CA ILE A 84 5.57 10.52 -16.82
C ILE A 84 6.33 11.60 -17.56
N ARG A 85 6.09 11.69 -18.86
CA ARG A 85 6.56 12.81 -19.67
C ARG A 85 5.66 14.01 -19.39
N GLY A 86 5.96 14.75 -18.32
CA GLY A 86 5.29 16.03 -18.05
C GLY A 86 5.32 16.48 -16.59
N MET A 87 6.37 17.19 -16.21
CA MET A 87 6.33 18.52 -15.58
C MET A 87 7.78 19.02 -15.50
N VAL A 88 8.30 19.45 -16.65
CA VAL A 88 9.29 20.54 -16.63
C VAL A 88 8.46 21.77 -16.31
N GLY A 89 8.55 22.23 -15.06
CA GLY A 89 8.24 23.61 -14.70
C GLY A 89 9.44 24.49 -14.99
#